data_AF-A0A6F9BNG7-F1
#
_entry.id   AF-A0A6F9BNG7-F1
#
_cell.length_a   1.000
_cell.length_b   1.000
_cell.length_c   1.000
_cell.angle_alpha   90.00
_cell.angle_beta   90.00
_cell.angle_gamma   90.00
#
_symmetry.space_group_name_H-M   'P 1'
#
loop_
_entity.id
_entity.type
_entity.pdbx_description
1 polymer ?
#
loop_
_entity_poly.entity_id
_entity_poly.type
_entity_poly.pdbx_seq_one_letter_code
_entity_poly.pdbx_strand_id
1 'polypeptide(L)'
;MVEQREREKEELVMELGQLKEQNDTLRSALKEQQQEIDHLKLSKEELYQADGNMEKQQNARKHEELTQNAKPMDDSHRGQEEQVEQSEREKEELTMELGQLKEQNETLTCALKDQLQEVDRLKESTEKLVQLVSKLEQQQQNTREHEELTQNAKSMDESQRGQKSLTPICEKYERALIKIKQLKKEREELRGKVEVQSVEMAQLSPRLKESERESHRLKAHIQLLQSLTNICEKYERALIKIKQLKKEREELKGKVEVQSVEMAQLSPRLKESEQESHRLKDHIQLLQVDLQSSEKEKEKLSAALHRGCGVTHDLEDLKTENKALRRSLSEQEQQPLQMVQYQALLGQLQEARTQLRKELQASNNTRKRAEQAERELKEVKECMESTAMTSDQMKQKSSKLEMQLSELHGIIEEKENMAEIAKVEKEELSRENQDLKRDIERLRKEFDDVQAAQVPMQLPNPYGSSMYPTPTQEQQQDALDDSLHFGNPYETPGTAINLEEELSLECRHCHESFPGITQDELELHEQSHRVCPFCTLICDGMAQALYEDHVYSHEV
;
A
#
# COMPACT_ATOMS: atom_id res chain seq x y z
N MET A 1 -17.78 -6.44 3.25
CA MET A 1 -17.30 -6.18 1.86
C MET A 1 -16.70 -7.43 1.23
N VAL A 2 -15.44 -7.82 1.53
CA VAL A 2 -14.81 -9.02 0.90
C VAL A 2 -15.62 -10.29 1.21
N GLU A 3 -15.83 -10.59 2.49
CA GLU A 3 -16.64 -11.72 2.99
C GLU A 3 -18.10 -11.73 2.52
N GLN A 4 -18.61 -10.60 2.01
CA GLN A 4 -19.95 -10.51 1.45
C GLN A 4 -19.94 -10.95 -0.01
N ARG A 5 -18.97 -10.46 -0.80
CA ARG A 5 -18.74 -10.93 -2.18
C ARG A 5 -18.37 -12.40 -2.24
N GLU A 6 -17.71 -12.93 -1.20
CA GLU A 6 -17.42 -14.37 -1.12
C GLU A 6 -18.68 -15.19 -0.86
N ARG A 7 -19.58 -14.75 0.05
CA ARG A 7 -20.90 -15.37 0.23
C ARG A 7 -21.79 -15.27 -1.01
N GLU A 8 -21.88 -14.10 -1.64
CA GLU A 8 -22.61 -13.90 -2.91
C GLU A 8 -22.08 -14.82 -4.02
N LYS A 9 -20.75 -15.07 -4.05
CA LYS A 9 -20.11 -15.99 -4.99
C LYS A 9 -20.39 -17.47 -4.66
N GLU A 10 -20.43 -17.85 -3.39
CA GLU A 10 -20.79 -19.21 -2.96
C GLU A 10 -22.27 -19.52 -3.26
N GLU A 11 -23.16 -18.56 -3.02
CA GLU A 11 -24.59 -18.64 -3.35
C GLU A 11 -24.82 -18.84 -4.86
N LEU A 12 -24.20 -18.01 -5.70
CA LEU A 12 -24.24 -18.17 -7.16
C LEU A 12 -23.65 -19.51 -7.65
N VAL A 13 -22.64 -20.07 -6.95
CA VAL A 13 -22.10 -21.40 -7.26
C VAL A 13 -23.09 -22.52 -6.91
N MET A 14 -23.86 -22.38 -5.82
CA MET A 14 -24.93 -23.31 -5.48
C MET A 14 -26.09 -23.25 -6.49
N GLU A 15 -26.55 -22.04 -6.88
CA GLU A 15 -27.58 -21.86 -7.90
C GLU A 15 -27.17 -22.48 -9.25
N LEU A 16 -25.94 -22.23 -9.71
CA LEU A 16 -25.40 -22.83 -10.94
C LEU A 16 -25.31 -24.36 -10.87
N GLY A 17 -25.08 -24.92 -9.67
CA GLY A 17 -25.16 -26.36 -9.41
C GLY A 17 -26.56 -26.91 -9.65
N GLN A 18 -27.57 -26.31 -9.00
CA GLN A 18 -28.97 -26.72 -9.11
C GLN A 18 -29.52 -26.57 -10.54
N LEU A 19 -29.23 -25.44 -11.21
CA LEU A 19 -29.63 -25.21 -12.59
C LEU A 19 -29.01 -26.22 -13.57
N LYS A 20 -27.80 -26.71 -13.28
CA LYS A 20 -27.17 -27.78 -14.07
C LYS A 20 -27.88 -29.12 -13.87
N GLU A 21 -28.16 -29.51 -12.62
CA GLU A 21 -28.87 -30.76 -12.30
C GLU A 21 -30.28 -30.80 -12.91
N GLN A 22 -31.00 -29.67 -12.87
CA GLN A 22 -32.28 -29.50 -13.57
C GLN A 22 -32.15 -29.65 -15.09
N ASN A 23 -31.09 -29.08 -15.69
CA ASN A 23 -30.83 -29.24 -17.13
C ASN A 23 -30.54 -30.69 -17.52
N ASP A 24 -29.75 -31.41 -16.72
CA ASP A 24 -29.42 -32.82 -16.98
C ASP A 24 -30.64 -33.74 -16.78
N THR A 25 -31.54 -33.40 -15.85
CA THR A 25 -32.85 -34.05 -15.68
C THR A 25 -33.76 -33.81 -16.89
N LEU A 26 -33.92 -32.54 -17.33
CA LEU A 26 -34.74 -32.19 -18.50
C LEU A 26 -34.21 -32.84 -19.80
N ARG A 27 -32.89 -32.91 -19.98
CA ARG A 27 -32.24 -33.64 -21.09
C ARG A 27 -32.56 -35.13 -21.07
N SER A 28 -32.67 -35.73 -19.89
CA SER A 28 -33.00 -37.15 -19.73
C SER A 28 -34.47 -37.41 -20.08
N ALA A 29 -35.41 -36.65 -19.52
CA ALA A 29 -36.84 -36.77 -19.82
C ALA A 29 -37.16 -36.52 -21.31
N LEU A 30 -36.52 -35.54 -21.95
CA LEU A 30 -36.71 -35.26 -23.37
C LEU A 30 -36.16 -36.38 -24.27
N LYS A 31 -35.12 -37.09 -23.82
CA LYS A 31 -34.60 -38.29 -24.50
C LYS A 31 -35.55 -39.48 -24.36
N GLU A 32 -36.19 -39.66 -23.21
CA GLU A 32 -37.21 -40.70 -23.00
C GLU A 32 -38.45 -40.46 -23.88
N GLN A 33 -38.95 -39.22 -23.95
CA GLN A 33 -40.06 -38.87 -24.86
C GLN A 33 -39.70 -39.11 -26.34
N GLN A 34 -38.46 -38.86 -26.76
CA GLN A 34 -38.01 -39.18 -28.11
C GLN A 34 -38.06 -40.70 -28.38
N GLN A 35 -37.67 -41.53 -27.41
CA GLN A 35 -37.75 -42.99 -27.52
C GLN A 35 -39.20 -43.49 -27.59
N GLU A 36 -40.11 -42.92 -26.82
CA GLU A 36 -41.55 -43.22 -26.88
C GLU A 36 -42.15 -42.86 -28.25
N ILE A 37 -41.84 -41.67 -28.77
CA ILE A 37 -42.25 -41.22 -30.12
C ILE A 37 -41.78 -42.19 -31.20
N ASP A 38 -40.55 -42.70 -31.11
CA ASP A 38 -40.01 -43.64 -32.09
C ASP A 38 -40.60 -45.06 -31.95
N HIS A 39 -40.93 -45.50 -30.73
CA HIS A 39 -41.69 -46.74 -30.51
C HIS A 39 -43.13 -46.66 -31.07
N LEU A 40 -43.79 -45.50 -30.94
CA LEU A 40 -45.13 -45.28 -31.49
C LEU A 40 -45.14 -45.27 -33.03
N LYS A 41 -44.06 -44.77 -33.68
CA LYS A 41 -43.90 -44.88 -35.14
C LYS A 41 -43.84 -46.34 -35.59
N LEU A 42 -43.02 -47.16 -34.94
CA LEU A 42 -42.87 -48.59 -35.28
C LEU A 42 -44.20 -49.35 -35.15
N SER A 43 -44.93 -49.16 -34.05
CA SER A 43 -46.24 -49.80 -33.87
C SER A 43 -47.29 -49.35 -34.91
N LYS A 44 -47.20 -48.11 -35.39
CA LYS A 44 -48.05 -47.61 -36.49
C LYS A 44 -47.69 -48.26 -37.84
N GLU A 45 -46.41 -48.50 -38.10
CA GLU A 45 -45.92 -49.21 -39.29
C GLU A 45 -46.45 -50.65 -39.34
N GLU A 46 -46.49 -51.34 -38.19
CA GLU A 46 -47.03 -52.70 -38.03
C GLU A 46 -48.55 -52.76 -38.32
N LEU A 47 -49.32 -51.77 -37.87
CA LEU A 47 -50.76 -51.69 -38.13
C LEU A 47 -51.09 -51.56 -39.63
N TYR A 48 -50.33 -50.76 -40.39
CA TYR A 48 -50.52 -50.66 -41.84
C TYR A 48 -50.20 -51.99 -42.58
N GLN A 49 -49.35 -52.84 -42.03
CA GLN A 49 -49.09 -54.18 -42.58
C GLN A 49 -50.19 -55.20 -42.24
N ALA A 50 -51.00 -54.96 -41.20
CA ALA A 50 -52.13 -55.82 -40.85
C ALA A 50 -53.33 -55.63 -41.80
N ASP A 51 -53.74 -54.39 -42.08
CA ASP A 51 -54.88 -54.09 -42.98
C ASP A 51 -54.66 -54.67 -44.39
N GLY A 52 -53.45 -54.49 -44.94
CA GLY A 52 -53.06 -55.01 -46.26
C GLY A 52 -53.03 -56.54 -46.38
N ASN A 53 -53.30 -57.28 -45.30
CA ASN A 53 -53.51 -58.72 -45.29
C ASN A 53 -55.00 -59.11 -45.15
N MET A 54 -55.84 -58.32 -44.48
CA MET A 54 -57.29 -58.59 -44.43
C MET A 54 -57.98 -58.42 -45.79
N GLU A 55 -57.64 -57.37 -46.54
CA GLU A 55 -58.29 -57.07 -47.83
C GLU A 55 -58.06 -58.18 -48.88
N LYS A 56 -56.92 -58.88 -48.80
CA LYS A 56 -56.61 -60.06 -49.61
C LYS A 56 -57.47 -61.28 -49.26
N GLN A 57 -57.90 -61.39 -48.00
CA GLN A 57 -58.71 -62.52 -47.54
C GLN A 57 -60.21 -62.35 -47.86
N GLN A 58 -60.69 -61.11 -47.97
CA GLN A 58 -62.11 -60.82 -48.21
C GLN A 58 -62.55 -61.05 -49.67
N ASN A 59 -61.65 -60.79 -50.64
CA ASN A 59 -61.94 -60.97 -52.08
C ASN A 59 -62.09 -62.43 -52.52
N ALA A 60 -61.64 -63.41 -51.72
CA ALA A 60 -61.76 -64.84 -52.02
C ALA A 60 -63.18 -65.42 -51.82
N ARG A 61 -64.10 -64.70 -51.16
CA ARG A 61 -65.40 -65.25 -50.71
C ARG A 61 -66.63 -64.82 -51.53
N LYS A 62 -66.46 -64.18 -52.69
CA LYS A 62 -67.57 -63.54 -53.45
C LYS A 62 -67.87 -64.17 -54.83
N HIS A 63 -67.43 -65.40 -55.10
CA HIS A 63 -67.50 -65.99 -56.46
C HIS A 63 -68.28 -67.33 -56.56
N GLU A 64 -69.09 -67.69 -55.57
CA GLU A 64 -69.68 -69.05 -55.48
C GLU A 64 -71.22 -69.10 -55.44
N GLU A 65 -71.93 -67.97 -55.57
CA GLU A 65 -73.39 -67.92 -55.33
C GLU A 65 -74.15 -67.09 -56.39
N LEU A 66 -74.76 -67.75 -57.40
CA LEU A 66 -75.89 -67.26 -58.25
C LEU A 66 -76.28 -68.26 -59.37
N THR A 67 -77.48 -68.88 -59.36
CA THR A 67 -78.12 -69.52 -60.56
C THR A 67 -79.57 -70.03 -60.34
N GLN A 68 -80.46 -69.94 -61.37
CA GLN A 68 -81.65 -70.82 -61.74
C GLN A 68 -83.13 -70.28 -61.82
N ASN A 69 -83.81 -70.59 -62.97
CA ASN A 69 -85.25 -70.98 -63.24
C ASN A 69 -86.47 -69.99 -63.16
N ALA A 70 -87.70 -70.21 -63.73
CA ALA A 70 -88.27 -70.92 -64.94
C ALA A 70 -89.84 -70.69 -65.17
N LYS A 71 -90.53 -71.34 -66.17
CA LYS A 71 -91.99 -71.26 -66.63
C LYS A 71 -92.45 -72.59 -67.36
N PRO A 72 -93.55 -72.78 -68.22
CA PRO A 72 -94.87 -72.11 -68.56
C PRO A 72 -96.11 -73.09 -68.83
N MET A 73 -97.17 -72.69 -69.61
CA MET A 73 -98.25 -73.44 -70.38
C MET A 73 -99.58 -73.93 -69.66
N ASP A 74 -100.66 -74.51 -70.29
CA ASP A 74 -101.70 -74.20 -71.37
C ASP A 74 -102.69 -75.45 -71.55
N ASP A 75 -103.77 -75.69 -72.35
CA ASP A 75 -104.73 -75.08 -73.36
C ASP A 75 -105.98 -76.07 -73.66
N SER A 76 -106.96 -75.75 -74.56
CA SER A 76 -107.96 -76.64 -75.30
C SER A 76 -109.27 -77.15 -74.58
N HIS A 77 -110.33 -77.78 -75.15
CA HIS A 77 -111.24 -77.78 -76.39
C HIS A 77 -112.33 -78.94 -76.19
N ARG A 78 -113.45 -79.24 -76.91
CA ARG A 78 -114.46 -78.66 -77.88
C ARG A 78 -115.58 -79.72 -78.20
N GLY A 79 -116.81 -79.38 -78.67
CA GLY A 79 -117.79 -80.34 -79.27
C GLY A 79 -118.99 -79.71 -80.05
N GLN A 80 -119.57 -80.37 -81.09
CA GLN A 80 -120.45 -79.75 -82.11
C GLN A 80 -121.55 -80.65 -82.75
N GLU A 81 -122.84 -80.36 -82.54
CA GLU A 81 -123.94 -80.35 -83.56
C GLU A 81 -125.32 -79.95 -82.97
N GLU A 82 -125.67 -80.38 -81.75
CA GLU A 82 -126.69 -79.69 -80.92
C GLU A 82 -126.33 -78.20 -80.75
N GLN A 83 -125.03 -77.91 -80.84
CA GLN A 83 -124.45 -76.58 -80.97
C GLN A 83 -125.15 -75.71 -82.05
N VAL A 84 -125.87 -76.21 -83.07
CA VAL A 84 -126.49 -75.29 -84.06
C VAL A 84 -127.72 -74.56 -83.49
N GLU A 85 -128.68 -75.27 -82.90
CA GLU A 85 -129.90 -74.65 -82.33
C GLU A 85 -129.62 -74.00 -80.97
N GLN A 86 -128.62 -74.52 -80.25
CA GLN A 86 -127.98 -73.83 -79.13
C GLN A 86 -127.27 -72.55 -79.61
N SER A 87 -126.52 -72.59 -80.72
CA SER A 87 -125.78 -71.43 -81.27
C SER A 87 -126.70 -70.32 -81.72
N GLU A 88 -127.93 -70.57 -82.19
CA GLU A 88 -128.82 -69.45 -82.53
C GLU A 88 -129.27 -68.68 -81.27
N ARG A 89 -129.48 -69.36 -80.14
CA ARG A 89 -129.75 -68.70 -78.84
C ARG A 89 -128.51 -68.03 -78.27
N GLU A 90 -127.38 -68.74 -78.25
CA GLU A 90 -126.07 -68.17 -77.85
C GLU A 90 -125.72 -66.96 -78.73
N LYS A 91 -126.14 -66.91 -80.00
CA LYS A 91 -125.91 -65.79 -80.92
C LYS A 91 -126.83 -64.60 -80.66
N GLU A 92 -128.07 -64.81 -80.22
CA GLU A 92 -128.90 -63.70 -79.72
C GLU A 92 -128.36 -63.18 -78.38
N GLU A 93 -127.96 -64.07 -77.47
CA GLU A 93 -127.32 -63.73 -76.18
C GLU A 93 -126.00 -62.97 -76.40
N LEU A 94 -125.10 -63.48 -77.24
CA LEU A 94 -123.87 -62.79 -77.69
C LEU A 94 -124.14 -61.48 -78.44
N THR A 95 -125.30 -61.33 -79.10
CA THR A 95 -125.69 -60.05 -79.73
C THR A 95 -126.11 -59.03 -78.66
N MET A 96 -126.77 -59.47 -77.59
CA MET A 96 -127.07 -58.66 -76.41
C MET A 96 -125.79 -58.29 -75.64
N GLU A 97 -124.88 -59.25 -75.42
CA GLU A 97 -123.57 -59.01 -74.81
C GLU A 97 -122.71 -58.07 -75.66
N LEU A 98 -122.68 -58.23 -76.99
CA LEU A 98 -122.01 -57.27 -77.90
C LEU A 98 -122.64 -55.87 -77.85
N GLY A 99 -123.94 -55.77 -77.56
CA GLY A 99 -124.61 -54.51 -77.27
C GLY A 99 -124.09 -53.86 -75.99
N GLN A 100 -124.12 -54.59 -74.88
CA GLN A 100 -123.61 -54.10 -73.58
C GLN A 100 -122.10 -53.81 -73.62
N LEU A 101 -121.30 -54.67 -74.26
CA LEU A 101 -119.86 -54.46 -74.45
C LEU A 101 -119.58 -53.24 -75.32
N LYS A 102 -120.44 -52.88 -76.29
CA LYS A 102 -120.34 -51.61 -77.02
C LYS A 102 -120.61 -50.42 -76.10
N GLU A 103 -121.71 -50.44 -75.36
CA GLU A 103 -122.09 -49.35 -74.43
C GLU A 103 -121.03 -49.16 -73.33
N GLN A 104 -120.46 -50.25 -72.82
CA GLN A 104 -119.31 -50.24 -71.91
C GLN A 104 -118.05 -49.70 -72.59
N ASN A 105 -117.75 -50.06 -73.85
CA ASN A 105 -116.60 -49.50 -74.57
C ASN A 105 -116.77 -48.01 -74.87
N GLU A 106 -117.96 -47.51 -75.20
CA GLU A 106 -118.23 -46.08 -75.36
C GLU A 106 -118.12 -45.32 -74.03
N THR A 107 -118.62 -45.91 -72.93
CA THR A 107 -118.46 -45.39 -71.57
C THR A 107 -116.99 -45.30 -71.15
N LEU A 108 -116.22 -46.37 -71.37
CA LEU A 108 -114.77 -46.41 -71.12
C LEU A 108 -114.01 -45.43 -72.03
N THR A 109 -114.41 -45.28 -73.29
CA THR A 109 -113.80 -44.32 -74.22
C THR A 109 -114.04 -42.87 -73.77
N CYS A 110 -115.22 -42.55 -73.23
CA CYS A 110 -115.48 -41.25 -72.61
C CYS A 110 -114.61 -41.06 -71.35
N ALA A 111 -114.59 -42.02 -70.43
CA ALA A 111 -113.78 -41.93 -69.21
C ALA A 111 -112.27 -41.79 -69.50
N LEU A 112 -111.75 -42.47 -70.53
CA LEU A 112 -110.35 -42.36 -70.95
C LEU A 112 -110.03 -40.96 -71.53
N LYS A 113 -110.99 -40.39 -72.26
CA LYS A 113 -110.89 -39.03 -72.83
C LYS A 113 -110.92 -37.95 -71.75
N ASP A 114 -111.74 -38.13 -70.72
CA ASP A 114 -111.79 -37.22 -69.57
C ASP A 114 -110.50 -37.29 -68.74
N GLN A 115 -109.94 -38.49 -68.53
CA GLN A 115 -108.63 -38.64 -67.90
C GLN A 115 -107.49 -37.98 -68.71
N LEU A 116 -107.51 -38.07 -70.04
CA LEU A 116 -106.54 -37.38 -70.89
C LEU A 116 -106.61 -35.85 -70.73
N GLN A 117 -107.81 -35.26 -70.64
CA GLN A 117 -107.96 -33.82 -70.39
C GLN A 117 -107.42 -33.40 -69.01
N GLU A 118 -107.57 -34.24 -67.98
CA GLU A 118 -107.05 -33.93 -66.65
C GLU A 118 -105.52 -34.07 -66.60
N VAL A 119 -104.93 -35.02 -67.32
CA VAL A 119 -103.47 -35.12 -67.50
C VAL A 119 -102.89 -33.87 -68.16
N ASP A 120 -103.52 -33.33 -69.20
CA ASP A 120 -103.07 -32.08 -69.85
C ASP A 120 -103.16 -30.87 -68.90
N ARG A 121 -104.21 -30.76 -68.08
CA ARG A 121 -104.32 -29.71 -67.03
C ARG A 121 -103.24 -29.82 -65.97
N LEU A 122 -102.95 -31.04 -65.49
CA LEU A 122 -101.90 -31.30 -64.50
C LEU A 122 -100.51 -30.97 -65.06
N LYS A 123 -100.28 -31.24 -66.35
CA LYS A 123 -99.05 -30.89 -67.07
C LYS A 123 -98.84 -29.37 -67.13
N GLU A 124 -99.87 -28.61 -67.53
CA GLU A 124 -99.84 -27.13 -67.47
C GLU A 124 -99.56 -26.58 -66.06
N SER A 125 -100.16 -27.19 -65.02
CA SER A 125 -99.95 -26.78 -63.63
C SER A 125 -98.50 -27.02 -63.17
N THR A 126 -97.94 -28.17 -63.56
CA THR A 126 -96.55 -28.55 -63.27
C THR A 126 -95.56 -27.59 -63.92
N GLU A 127 -95.77 -27.21 -65.18
CA GLU A 127 -94.89 -26.29 -65.91
C GLU A 127 -94.88 -24.87 -65.29
N LYS A 128 -96.02 -24.40 -64.78
CA LYS A 128 -96.14 -23.13 -64.05
C LYS A 128 -95.40 -23.17 -62.70
N LEU A 129 -95.39 -24.31 -62.01
CA LEU A 129 -94.61 -24.50 -60.78
C LEU A 129 -93.09 -24.50 -61.03
N VAL A 130 -92.60 -25.16 -62.08
CA VAL A 130 -91.17 -25.17 -62.45
C VAL A 130 -90.65 -23.76 -62.71
N GLN A 131 -91.42 -22.91 -63.39
CA GLN A 131 -91.05 -21.51 -63.62
C GLN A 131 -91.03 -20.64 -62.34
N LEU A 132 -91.75 -21.03 -61.29
CA LEU A 132 -91.73 -20.35 -59.98
C LEU A 132 -90.50 -20.75 -59.16
N VAL A 133 -90.15 -22.04 -59.13
CA VAL A 133 -88.96 -22.55 -58.42
C VAL A 133 -87.68 -21.90 -58.95
N SER A 134 -87.49 -21.90 -60.28
CA SER A 134 -86.27 -21.35 -60.90
C SER A 134 -86.06 -19.85 -60.61
N LYS A 135 -87.14 -19.07 -60.45
CA LYS A 135 -87.07 -17.66 -60.04
C LYS A 135 -86.65 -17.48 -58.58
N LEU A 136 -87.10 -18.35 -57.68
CA LEU A 136 -86.73 -18.33 -56.28
C LEU A 136 -85.25 -18.72 -56.07
N GLU A 137 -84.78 -19.74 -56.80
CA GLU A 137 -83.37 -20.15 -56.79
C GLU A 137 -82.45 -19.00 -57.22
N GLN A 138 -82.77 -18.32 -58.33
CA GLN A 138 -81.97 -17.20 -58.80
C GLN A 138 -82.02 -15.99 -57.86
N GLN A 139 -83.15 -15.73 -57.19
CA GLN A 139 -83.22 -14.70 -56.15
C GLN A 139 -82.33 -15.05 -54.94
N GLN A 140 -82.32 -16.32 -54.50
CA GLN A 140 -81.52 -16.77 -53.36
C GLN A 140 -80.00 -16.73 -53.65
N GLN A 141 -79.59 -17.00 -54.89
CA GLN A 141 -78.20 -16.90 -55.32
C GLN A 141 -77.69 -15.45 -55.21
N ASN A 142 -78.43 -14.48 -55.76
CA ASN A 142 -78.08 -13.06 -55.72
C ASN A 142 -77.88 -12.51 -54.29
N THR A 143 -78.63 -13.02 -53.30
CA THR A 143 -78.43 -12.62 -51.89
C THR A 143 -77.10 -13.09 -51.31
N ARG A 144 -76.66 -14.32 -51.61
CA ARG A 144 -75.40 -14.87 -51.07
C ARG A 144 -74.18 -14.09 -51.56
N GLU A 145 -74.16 -13.77 -52.85
CA GLU A 145 -73.06 -13.02 -53.49
C GLU A 145 -72.93 -11.61 -52.90
N HIS A 146 -74.05 -10.97 -52.53
CA HIS A 146 -74.03 -9.66 -51.87
C HIS A 146 -73.52 -9.75 -50.42
N GLU A 147 -73.85 -10.80 -49.68
CA GLU A 147 -73.35 -11.03 -48.31
C GLU A 147 -71.83 -11.27 -48.31
N GLU A 148 -71.33 -12.12 -49.21
CA GLU A 148 -69.91 -12.45 -49.34
C GLU A 148 -69.05 -11.23 -49.71
N LEU A 149 -69.50 -10.41 -50.68
CA LEU A 149 -68.84 -9.14 -51.02
C LEU A 149 -68.81 -8.17 -49.84
N THR A 150 -69.87 -8.13 -49.02
CA THR A 150 -69.96 -7.27 -47.83
C THR A 150 -69.02 -7.74 -46.70
N GLN A 151 -68.81 -9.04 -46.57
CA GLN A 151 -67.89 -9.62 -45.58
C GLN A 151 -66.43 -9.42 -45.97
N ASN A 152 -66.09 -9.63 -47.25
CA ASN A 152 -64.73 -9.40 -47.77
C ASN A 152 -64.31 -7.93 -47.67
N ALA A 153 -65.23 -6.98 -47.89
CA ALA A 153 -64.94 -5.54 -47.74
C ALA A 153 -64.53 -5.15 -46.30
N LYS A 154 -65.09 -5.79 -45.28
CA LYS A 154 -64.76 -5.52 -43.86
C LYS A 154 -63.37 -6.05 -43.48
N SER A 155 -63.05 -7.26 -43.94
CA SER A 155 -61.75 -7.92 -43.69
C SER A 155 -60.54 -7.08 -44.14
N MET A 156 -60.66 -6.38 -45.29
CA MET A 156 -59.56 -5.55 -45.80
C MET A 156 -59.26 -4.32 -44.94
N ASP A 157 -60.26 -3.67 -44.34
CA ASP A 157 -60.04 -2.48 -43.51
C ASP A 157 -59.42 -2.82 -42.15
N GLU A 158 -59.80 -3.96 -41.56
CA GLU A 158 -59.19 -4.49 -40.33
C GLU A 158 -57.71 -4.86 -40.56
N SER A 159 -57.41 -5.51 -41.69
CA SER A 159 -56.05 -5.88 -42.09
C SER A 159 -55.12 -4.65 -42.24
N GLN A 160 -55.58 -3.61 -42.97
CA GLN A 160 -54.81 -2.36 -43.10
C GLN A 160 -54.64 -1.60 -41.78
N ARG A 161 -55.53 -1.82 -40.80
CA ARG A 161 -55.47 -1.20 -39.48
C ARG A 161 -54.41 -1.88 -38.60
N GLY A 162 -54.34 -3.22 -38.63
CA GLY A 162 -53.29 -3.99 -37.95
C GLY A 162 -51.89 -3.77 -38.54
N GLN A 163 -51.78 -3.56 -39.86
CA GLN A 163 -50.49 -3.32 -40.51
C GLN A 163 -49.83 -2.01 -40.04
N LYS A 164 -50.62 -0.97 -39.72
CA LYS A 164 -50.16 0.34 -39.25
C LYS A 164 -49.65 0.34 -37.79
N SER A 165 -50.08 -0.60 -36.95
CA SER A 165 -49.60 -0.72 -35.57
C SER A 165 -48.32 -1.55 -35.44
N LEU A 166 -48.01 -2.41 -36.43
CA LEU A 166 -46.80 -3.24 -36.45
C LEU A 166 -45.52 -2.46 -36.80
N THR A 167 -45.58 -1.50 -37.73
CA THR A 167 -44.41 -0.70 -38.16
C THR A 167 -43.61 -0.09 -37.00
N PRO A 168 -44.20 0.68 -36.05
CA PRO A 168 -43.46 1.26 -34.93
C PRO A 168 -42.95 0.22 -33.91
N ILE A 169 -43.40 -1.03 -33.96
CA ILE A 169 -42.87 -2.13 -33.13
C ILE A 169 -41.62 -2.70 -33.81
N CYS A 170 -41.64 -2.92 -35.12
CA CYS A 170 -40.47 -3.33 -35.90
C CYS A 170 -39.32 -2.32 -35.76
N GLU A 171 -39.57 -1.02 -35.92
CA GLU A 171 -38.55 0.02 -35.75
C GLU A 171 -37.94 0.07 -34.34
N LYS A 172 -38.71 -0.26 -33.30
CA LYS A 172 -38.20 -0.34 -31.92
C LYS A 172 -37.31 -1.56 -31.74
N TYR A 173 -37.69 -2.70 -32.34
CA TYR A 173 -36.90 -3.93 -32.30
C TYR A 173 -35.58 -3.77 -33.06
N GLU A 174 -35.57 -3.14 -34.24
CA GLU A 174 -34.34 -2.83 -34.99
C GLU A 174 -33.41 -1.90 -34.21
N ARG A 175 -33.95 -0.83 -33.62
CA ARG A 175 -33.17 0.08 -32.74
C ARG A 175 -32.58 -0.66 -31.53
N ALA A 176 -33.34 -1.55 -30.90
CA ALA A 176 -32.84 -2.39 -29.81
C ALA A 176 -31.72 -3.34 -30.28
N LEU A 177 -31.87 -4.01 -31.43
CA LEU A 177 -30.82 -4.86 -32.00
C LEU A 177 -29.53 -4.09 -32.32
N ILE A 178 -29.63 -2.85 -32.81
CA ILE A 178 -28.47 -1.98 -33.04
C ILE A 178 -27.77 -1.66 -31.71
N LYS A 179 -28.50 -1.21 -30.68
CA LYS A 179 -27.87 -0.91 -29.38
C LYS A 179 -27.31 -2.16 -28.69
N ILE A 180 -27.93 -3.34 -28.84
CA ILE A 180 -27.38 -4.62 -28.36
C ILE A 180 -26.07 -4.97 -29.07
N LYS A 181 -25.97 -4.77 -30.40
CA LYS A 181 -24.70 -4.97 -31.14
C LYS A 181 -23.61 -4.02 -30.65
N GLN A 182 -23.95 -2.75 -30.42
CA GLN A 182 -22.99 -1.76 -29.93
C GLN A 182 -22.54 -2.05 -28.49
N LEU A 183 -23.47 -2.35 -27.56
CA LEU A 183 -23.14 -2.74 -26.18
C LEU A 183 -22.26 -4.00 -26.12
N LYS A 184 -22.45 -4.95 -27.04
CA LYS A 184 -21.55 -6.11 -27.17
C LYS A 184 -20.14 -5.70 -27.60
N LYS A 185 -19.98 -4.78 -28.56
CA LYS A 185 -18.67 -4.24 -28.97
C LYS A 185 -17.98 -3.50 -27.81
N GLU A 186 -18.71 -2.59 -27.16
CA GLU A 186 -18.26 -1.82 -25.99
C GLU A 186 -17.79 -2.77 -24.85
N ARG A 187 -18.52 -3.88 -24.60
CA ARG A 187 -18.16 -4.87 -23.58
C ARG A 187 -16.88 -5.65 -23.91
N GLU A 188 -16.67 -6.08 -25.15
CA GLU A 188 -15.45 -6.82 -25.52
C GLU A 188 -14.22 -5.89 -25.58
N GLU A 189 -14.39 -4.62 -25.95
CA GLU A 189 -13.33 -3.60 -25.83
C GLU A 189 -12.95 -3.34 -24.36
N LEU A 190 -13.92 -3.28 -23.46
CA LEU A 190 -13.66 -3.19 -22.01
C LEU A 190 -13.00 -4.48 -21.47
N ARG A 191 -13.39 -5.67 -21.93
CA ARG A 191 -12.71 -6.91 -21.57
C ARG A 191 -11.23 -6.86 -21.95
N GLY A 192 -10.91 -6.47 -23.19
CA GLY A 192 -9.52 -6.36 -23.65
C GLY A 192 -8.69 -5.39 -22.80
N LYS A 193 -9.26 -4.25 -22.40
CA LYS A 193 -8.60 -3.31 -21.47
C LYS A 193 -8.31 -3.92 -20.09
N VAL A 194 -9.30 -4.60 -19.49
CA VAL A 194 -9.15 -5.28 -18.20
C VAL A 194 -8.14 -6.42 -18.29
N GLU A 195 -8.10 -7.15 -19.40
CA GLU A 195 -7.16 -8.25 -19.62
C GLU A 195 -5.71 -7.72 -19.73
N VAL A 196 -5.49 -6.64 -20.49
CA VAL A 196 -4.19 -5.94 -20.55
C VAL A 196 -3.75 -5.44 -19.17
N GLN A 197 -4.62 -4.73 -18.44
CA GLN A 197 -4.32 -4.27 -17.08
C GLN A 197 -4.02 -5.42 -16.12
N SER A 198 -4.68 -6.57 -16.25
CA SER A 198 -4.40 -7.76 -15.43
C SER A 198 -3.01 -8.34 -15.70
N VAL A 199 -2.54 -8.28 -16.96
CA VAL A 199 -1.20 -8.71 -17.37
C VAL A 199 -0.13 -7.71 -16.91
N GLU A 200 -0.40 -6.40 -16.97
CA GLU A 200 0.49 -5.36 -16.45
C GLU A 200 0.66 -5.48 -14.93
N MET A 201 -0.44 -5.62 -14.18
CA MET A 201 -0.40 -5.86 -12.73
C MET A 201 0.35 -7.16 -12.36
N ALA A 202 0.19 -8.22 -13.16
CA ALA A 202 0.94 -9.46 -12.99
C ALA A 202 2.45 -9.30 -13.26
N GLN A 203 2.86 -8.39 -14.15
CA GLN A 203 4.28 -8.05 -14.40
C GLN A 203 4.86 -7.10 -13.34
N LEU A 204 4.05 -6.21 -12.76
CA LEU A 204 4.48 -5.29 -11.70
C LEU A 204 4.62 -5.97 -10.34
N SER A 205 3.74 -6.93 -9.99
CA SER A 205 3.81 -7.65 -8.71
C SER A 205 5.19 -8.27 -8.36
N PRO A 206 5.90 -8.99 -9.26
CA PRO A 206 7.24 -9.50 -8.95
C PRO A 206 8.29 -8.39 -8.82
N ARG A 207 8.16 -7.29 -9.58
CA ARG A 207 9.08 -6.13 -9.47
C ARG A 207 8.93 -5.42 -8.12
N LEU A 208 7.70 -5.24 -7.64
CA LEU A 208 7.44 -4.69 -6.31
C LEU A 208 8.12 -5.56 -5.22
N LYS A 209 7.92 -6.88 -5.29
CA LYS A 209 8.53 -7.86 -4.37
C LYS A 209 10.06 -7.92 -4.45
N GLU A 210 10.65 -7.60 -5.60
CA GLU A 210 12.10 -7.46 -5.74
C GLU A 210 12.63 -6.17 -5.11
N SER A 211 11.90 -5.05 -5.28
CA SER A 211 12.18 -3.77 -4.64
C SER A 211 12.04 -3.84 -3.11
N GLU A 212 11.01 -4.50 -2.58
CA GLU A 212 10.86 -4.81 -1.15
C GLU A 212 12.09 -5.57 -0.60
N ARG A 213 12.52 -6.63 -1.31
CA ARG A 213 13.73 -7.39 -0.96
C ARG A 213 15.01 -6.57 -1.07
N GLU A 214 15.08 -5.60 -1.98
CA GLU A 214 16.21 -4.67 -2.09
C GLU A 214 16.22 -3.65 -0.94
N SER A 215 15.06 -3.08 -0.58
CA SER A 215 14.88 -2.24 0.60
C SER A 215 15.29 -2.95 1.89
N HIS A 216 14.88 -4.22 2.07
CA HIS A 216 15.33 -5.04 3.20
C HIS A 216 16.85 -5.31 3.19
N ARG A 217 17.44 -5.59 2.02
CA ARG A 217 18.92 -5.74 1.87
C ARG A 217 19.64 -4.43 2.22
N LEU A 218 19.15 -3.28 1.75
CA LEU A 218 19.70 -1.96 2.02
C LEU A 218 19.61 -1.62 3.52
N LYS A 219 18.48 -1.90 4.17
CA LYS A 219 18.29 -1.73 5.62
C LYS A 219 19.27 -2.57 6.43
N ALA A 220 19.53 -3.81 6.01
CA ALA A 220 20.56 -4.66 6.62
C ALA A 220 21.98 -4.11 6.41
N HIS A 221 22.30 -3.57 5.22
CA HIS A 221 23.57 -2.89 4.96
C HIS A 221 23.76 -1.63 5.81
N ILE A 222 22.71 -0.82 6.00
CA ILE A 222 22.75 0.36 6.88
C ILE A 222 23.02 -0.06 8.33
N GLN A 223 22.35 -1.10 8.82
CA GLN A 223 22.59 -1.62 10.18
C GLN A 223 24.02 -2.19 10.35
N LEU A 224 24.56 -2.86 9.31
CA LEU A 224 25.94 -3.32 9.29
C LEU A 224 26.93 -2.14 9.33
N LEU A 225 26.69 -1.09 8.53
CA LEU A 225 27.51 0.13 8.53
C LEU A 225 27.48 0.84 9.90
N GLN A 226 26.32 0.97 10.53
CA GLN A 226 26.19 1.50 11.89
C GLN A 226 27.02 0.69 12.90
N SER A 227 26.99 -0.65 12.80
CA SER A 227 27.81 -1.52 13.66
C SER A 227 29.31 -1.34 13.42
N LEU A 228 29.72 -1.12 12.16
CA LEU A 228 31.11 -0.89 11.77
C LEU A 228 31.61 0.46 12.29
N THR A 229 30.83 1.54 12.13
CA THR A 229 31.13 2.87 12.69
C THR A 229 31.33 2.78 14.21
N ASN A 230 30.45 2.08 14.92
CA ASN A 230 30.57 1.89 16.36
C ASN A 230 31.85 1.12 16.78
N ILE A 231 32.31 0.17 15.94
CA ILE A 231 33.58 -0.54 16.12
C ILE A 231 34.77 0.40 15.83
N CYS A 232 34.70 1.22 14.79
CA CYS A 232 35.72 2.24 14.47
C CYS A 232 35.89 3.26 15.61
N GLU A 233 34.80 3.80 16.15
CA GLU A 233 34.85 4.70 17.32
C GLU A 233 35.48 4.04 18.57
N LYS A 234 35.19 2.75 18.79
CA LYS A 234 35.77 1.98 19.92
C LYS A 234 37.27 1.78 19.71
N TYR A 235 37.69 1.46 18.48
CA TYR A 235 39.08 1.32 18.09
C TYR A 235 39.86 2.65 18.21
N GLU A 236 39.28 3.76 17.76
CA GLU A 236 39.90 5.08 17.88
C GLU A 236 40.03 5.53 19.34
N ARG A 237 38.98 5.35 20.16
CA ARG A 237 39.05 5.56 21.63
C ARG A 237 40.16 4.72 22.28
N ALA A 238 40.31 3.46 21.87
CA ALA A 238 41.40 2.59 22.33
C ALA A 238 42.79 3.10 21.89
N LEU A 239 42.95 3.54 20.63
CA LEU A 239 44.20 4.13 20.14
C LEU A 239 44.57 5.41 20.90
N ILE A 240 43.61 6.28 21.21
CA ILE A 240 43.83 7.49 22.01
C ILE A 240 44.30 7.11 23.42
N LYS A 241 43.65 6.16 24.10
CA LYS A 241 44.09 5.73 25.44
C LYS A 241 45.45 5.02 25.42
N ILE A 242 45.77 4.25 24.38
CA ILE A 242 47.10 3.64 24.20
C ILE A 242 48.18 4.72 23.99
N LYS A 243 47.91 5.76 23.19
CA LYS A 243 48.85 6.89 23.01
C LYS A 243 49.10 7.62 24.34
N GLN A 244 48.04 7.88 25.11
CA GLN A 244 48.13 8.52 26.42
C GLN A 244 48.93 7.66 27.42
N LEU A 245 48.64 6.36 27.54
CA LEU A 245 49.37 5.43 28.42
C LEU A 245 50.85 5.30 28.04
N LYS A 246 51.20 5.41 26.75
CA LYS A 246 52.61 5.46 26.31
C LYS A 246 53.31 6.74 26.77
N LYS A 247 52.64 7.90 26.72
CA LYS A 247 53.18 9.17 27.24
C LYS A 247 53.40 9.11 28.75
N GLU A 248 52.39 8.67 29.50
CA GLU A 248 52.46 8.46 30.95
C GLU A 248 53.61 7.51 31.34
N ARG A 249 53.83 6.44 30.57
CA ARG A 249 54.94 5.50 30.78
C ARG A 249 56.32 6.13 30.60
N GLU A 250 56.55 6.91 29.53
CA GLU A 250 57.86 7.54 29.32
C GLU A 250 58.11 8.69 30.31
N GLU A 251 57.06 9.42 30.74
CA GLU A 251 57.17 10.40 31.84
C GLU A 251 57.54 9.74 33.18
N LEU A 252 56.94 8.60 33.51
CA LEU A 252 57.29 7.82 34.70
C LEU A 252 58.71 7.25 34.61
N LYS A 253 59.11 6.75 33.43
CA LYS A 253 60.47 6.27 33.18
C LYS A 253 61.51 7.37 33.36
N GLY A 254 61.27 8.58 32.84
CA GLY A 254 62.14 9.74 33.06
C GLY A 254 62.29 10.11 34.55
N LYS A 255 61.18 10.05 35.31
CA LYS A 255 61.22 10.26 36.78
C LYS A 255 62.06 9.20 37.49
N VAL A 256 61.94 7.92 37.10
CA VAL A 256 62.75 6.82 37.64
C VAL A 256 64.23 6.96 37.26
N GLU A 257 64.54 7.41 36.05
CA GLU A 257 65.92 7.67 35.60
C GLU A 257 66.56 8.82 36.40
N VAL A 258 65.83 9.92 36.65
CA VAL A 258 66.29 11.02 37.53
C VAL A 258 66.51 10.54 38.96
N GLN A 259 65.54 9.84 39.57
CA GLN A 259 65.67 9.30 40.93
C GLN A 259 66.82 8.29 41.06
N SER A 260 67.08 7.48 40.02
CA SER A 260 68.22 6.57 39.97
C SER A 260 69.55 7.33 39.99
N VAL A 261 69.66 8.42 39.24
CA VAL A 261 70.84 9.30 39.24
C VAL A 261 71.01 10.02 40.58
N GLU A 262 69.93 10.47 41.22
CA GLU A 262 69.97 11.08 42.56
C GLU A 262 70.44 10.07 43.62
N MET A 263 69.88 8.85 43.64
CA MET A 263 70.35 7.77 44.53
C MET A 263 71.83 7.42 44.29
N ALA A 264 72.27 7.39 43.03
CA ALA A 264 73.67 7.14 42.68
C ALA A 264 74.62 8.27 43.14
N GLN A 265 74.15 9.52 43.26
CA GLN A 265 74.91 10.63 43.83
C GLN A 265 74.89 10.67 45.36
N LEU A 266 73.79 10.23 46.00
CA LEU A 266 73.65 10.20 47.46
C LEU A 266 74.38 8.99 48.09
N SER A 267 74.41 7.84 47.43
CA SER A 267 75.08 6.63 47.93
C SER A 267 76.58 6.80 48.28
N PRO A 268 77.45 7.45 47.47
CA PRO A 268 78.83 7.71 47.86
C PRO A 268 78.93 8.70 49.03
N ARG A 269 78.10 9.76 49.05
CA ARG A 269 78.09 10.73 50.16
C ARG A 269 77.70 10.11 51.49
N LEU A 270 76.76 9.17 51.47
CA LEU A 270 76.39 8.38 52.65
C LEU A 270 77.60 7.58 53.16
N LYS A 271 78.30 6.88 52.26
CA LYS A 271 79.52 6.11 52.60
C LYS A 271 80.68 6.98 53.08
N GLU A 272 80.83 8.19 52.54
CA GLU A 272 81.81 9.17 53.01
C GLU A 272 81.47 9.62 54.45
N SER A 273 80.20 9.92 54.73
CA SER A 273 79.73 10.29 56.07
C SER A 273 79.82 9.13 57.08
N GLU A 274 79.54 7.89 56.65
CA GLU A 274 79.76 6.68 57.45
C GLU A 274 81.25 6.52 57.80
N GLN A 275 82.16 6.67 56.82
CA GLN A 275 83.60 6.63 57.06
C GLN A 275 84.09 7.76 57.96
N GLU A 276 83.57 8.98 57.82
CA GLU A 276 83.92 10.11 58.69
C GLU A 276 83.43 9.88 60.12
N SER A 277 82.22 9.33 60.29
CA SER A 277 81.68 8.90 61.59
C SER A 277 82.57 7.84 62.27
N HIS A 278 83.05 6.85 61.49
CA HIS A 278 84.04 5.88 61.99
C HIS A 278 85.35 6.56 62.42
N ARG A 279 85.92 7.46 61.60
CA ARG A 279 87.15 8.19 61.95
C ARG A 279 86.99 9.07 63.19
N LEU A 280 85.85 9.75 63.35
CA LEU A 280 85.54 10.51 64.57
C LEU A 280 85.46 9.59 65.79
N LYS A 281 84.82 8.42 65.67
CA LYS A 281 84.73 7.44 66.75
C LYS A 281 86.12 6.93 67.17
N ASP A 282 86.99 6.62 66.22
CA ASP A 282 88.36 6.18 66.50
C ASP A 282 89.20 7.31 67.14
N HIS A 283 89.03 8.57 66.69
CA HIS A 283 89.68 9.73 67.30
C HIS A 283 89.18 10.01 68.73
N ILE A 284 87.89 9.84 69.00
CA ILE A 284 87.31 9.94 70.35
C ILE A 284 87.89 8.86 71.26
N GLN A 285 88.07 7.63 70.78
CA GLN A 285 88.73 6.56 71.54
C GLN A 285 90.20 6.89 71.83
N LEU A 286 90.92 7.46 70.88
CA LEU A 286 92.31 7.90 71.09
C LEU A 286 92.40 8.99 72.16
N LEU A 287 91.54 10.02 72.07
CA LEU A 287 91.47 11.10 73.06
C LEU A 287 91.05 10.60 74.45
N GLN A 288 90.24 9.55 74.55
CA GLN A 288 89.92 8.91 75.84
C GLN A 288 91.14 8.23 76.47
N VAL A 289 92.01 7.60 75.66
CA VAL A 289 93.28 7.00 76.14
C VAL A 289 94.29 8.08 76.52
N ASP A 290 94.43 9.14 75.72
CA ASP A 290 95.30 10.28 76.04
C ASP A 290 94.86 11.00 77.33
N LEU A 291 93.54 11.17 77.52
CA LEU A 291 92.98 11.72 78.76
C LEU A 291 93.31 10.84 79.97
N GLN A 292 93.05 9.53 79.90
CA GLN A 292 93.40 8.60 80.99
C GLN A 292 94.90 8.58 81.30
N SER A 293 95.74 8.69 80.27
CA SER A 293 97.20 8.79 80.43
C SER A 293 97.57 10.10 81.15
N SER A 294 97.01 11.23 80.70
CA SER A 294 97.24 12.55 81.29
C SER A 294 96.72 12.66 82.74
N GLU A 295 95.58 12.06 83.06
CA GLU A 295 95.05 11.96 84.42
C GLU A 295 95.99 11.17 85.33
N LYS A 296 96.51 10.03 84.84
CA LYS A 296 97.50 9.20 85.55
C LYS A 296 98.85 9.90 85.69
N GLU A 297 99.27 10.72 84.72
CA GLU A 297 100.47 11.56 84.82
C GLU A 297 100.28 12.70 85.82
N LYS A 298 99.12 13.36 85.80
CA LYS A 298 98.71 14.38 86.78
C LYS A 298 98.68 13.79 88.19
N GLU A 299 98.22 12.56 88.37
CA GLU A 299 98.28 11.84 89.65
C GLU A 299 99.74 11.60 90.10
N LYS A 300 100.60 11.02 89.23
CA LYS A 300 102.04 10.85 89.50
C LYS A 300 102.71 12.18 89.89
N LEU A 301 102.42 13.26 89.16
CA LEU A 301 102.97 14.61 89.36
C LEU A 301 102.43 15.25 90.64
N SER A 302 101.16 15.05 90.98
CA SER A 302 100.58 15.51 92.26
C SER A 302 101.24 14.82 93.44
N ALA A 303 101.47 13.51 93.34
CA ALA A 303 102.22 12.74 94.34
C ALA A 303 103.71 13.11 94.38
N ALA A 304 104.31 13.49 93.25
CA ALA A 304 105.68 13.99 93.18
C ALA A 304 105.81 15.39 93.81
N LEU A 305 104.85 16.28 93.59
CA LEU A 305 104.75 17.58 94.25
C LEU A 305 104.62 17.42 95.77
N HIS A 306 103.76 16.51 96.25
CA HIS A 306 103.65 16.23 97.68
C HIS A 306 104.97 15.75 98.32
N ARG A 307 105.83 15.04 97.57
CA ARG A 307 107.20 14.73 98.01
C ARG A 307 108.14 15.93 97.88
N GLY A 308 108.02 16.70 96.80
CA GLY A 308 108.82 17.91 96.54
C GLY A 308 108.58 19.05 97.52
N CYS A 309 107.42 19.10 98.18
CA CYS A 309 107.14 20.05 99.26
C CYS A 309 108.10 19.94 100.46
N GLY A 310 108.83 18.83 100.60
CA GLY A 310 109.94 18.73 101.57
C GLY A 310 111.16 19.58 101.18
N VAL A 311 111.44 19.72 99.88
CA VAL A 311 112.62 20.43 99.33
C VAL A 311 112.32 21.92 99.09
N THR A 312 111.06 22.31 98.98
CA THR A 312 110.70 23.74 98.87
C THR A 312 111.06 24.55 100.11
N HIS A 313 111.21 23.91 101.28
CA HIS A 313 111.65 24.60 102.50
C HIS A 313 113.12 25.09 102.36
N ASP A 314 114.02 24.19 101.96
CA ASP A 314 115.44 24.47 101.70
C ASP A 314 115.62 25.56 100.61
N LEU A 315 114.73 25.57 99.62
CA LEU A 315 114.76 26.52 98.50
C LEU A 315 114.19 27.90 98.90
N GLU A 316 113.27 27.97 99.86
CA GLU A 316 112.78 29.24 100.40
C GLU A 316 113.88 30.01 101.13
N ASP A 317 114.76 29.31 101.86
CA ASP A 317 115.94 29.89 102.53
C ASP A 317 116.93 30.48 101.50
N LEU A 318 117.37 29.69 100.51
CA LEU A 318 118.23 30.15 99.40
C LEU A 318 117.63 31.32 98.60
N LYS A 319 116.30 31.44 98.59
CA LYS A 319 115.53 32.50 97.93
C LYS A 319 115.44 33.78 98.76
N THR A 320 115.69 33.73 100.08
CA THR A 320 116.00 34.94 100.87
C THR A 320 117.39 35.49 100.52
N GLU A 321 118.37 34.60 100.36
CA GLU A 321 119.76 34.95 100.02
C GLU A 321 119.85 35.55 98.61
N ASN A 322 119.20 34.93 97.61
CA ASN A 322 119.17 35.46 96.24
C ASN A 322 118.45 36.83 96.12
N LYS A 323 117.50 37.13 97.03
CA LYS A 323 116.83 38.44 97.10
C LYS A 323 117.74 39.58 97.56
N ALA A 324 118.86 39.29 98.22
CA ALA A 324 119.85 40.32 98.55
C ALA A 324 120.61 40.79 97.30
N LEU A 325 121.00 39.85 96.43
CA LEU A 325 121.82 40.10 95.23
C LEU A 325 121.06 40.84 94.11
N ARG A 326 119.75 40.59 93.96
CA ARG A 326 118.93 41.16 92.87
C ARG A 326 118.57 42.65 93.03
N ARG A 327 119.08 43.36 94.05
CA ARG A 327 118.89 44.83 94.17
C ARG A 327 119.97 45.66 93.48
N SER A 328 121.06 45.05 93.01
CA SER A 328 122.27 45.77 92.58
C SER A 328 122.46 45.89 91.06
N LEU A 329 121.50 45.42 90.25
CA LEU A 329 121.50 45.55 88.79
C LEU A 329 120.08 45.94 88.33
N SER A 330 119.95 47.19 87.87
CA SER A 330 118.73 47.76 87.28
C SER A 330 118.97 48.05 85.79
N GLU A 331 117.87 48.17 85.03
CA GLU A 331 117.85 48.58 83.62
C GLU A 331 118.57 47.62 82.63
N GLN A 332 118.22 47.56 81.34
CA GLN A 332 117.20 48.25 80.53
C GLN A 332 116.93 47.40 79.27
N GLU A 333 115.68 47.36 78.76
CA GLU A 333 115.44 47.24 77.30
C GLU A 333 114.02 47.64 76.90
N GLN A 334 113.86 48.14 75.66
CA GLN A 334 112.59 48.53 75.04
C GLN A 334 112.46 47.97 73.61
N GLN A 335 111.23 47.88 73.12
CA GLN A 335 110.85 47.26 71.84
C GLN A 335 111.23 48.09 70.59
N PRO A 336 111.30 47.44 69.41
CA PRO A 336 111.09 48.08 68.12
C PRO A 336 109.70 47.75 67.52
N LEU A 337 108.90 48.77 67.20
CA LEU A 337 107.48 48.60 66.78
C LEU A 337 107.25 48.29 65.29
N GLN A 338 108.26 48.49 64.41
CA GLN A 338 108.04 48.61 62.95
C GLN A 338 107.60 47.34 62.23
N MET A 339 108.02 46.15 62.69
CA MET A 339 107.71 44.88 62.00
C MET A 339 106.20 44.58 61.95
N VAL A 340 105.46 45.00 62.99
CA VAL A 340 104.02 44.72 63.15
C VAL A 340 103.18 45.41 62.07
N GLN A 341 103.53 46.64 61.69
CA GLN A 341 102.76 47.41 60.70
C GLN A 341 102.85 46.82 59.29
N TYR A 342 104.04 46.38 58.88
CA TYR A 342 104.22 45.76 57.56
C TYR A 342 103.48 44.41 57.45
N GLN A 343 103.48 43.63 58.54
CA GLN A 343 102.80 42.34 58.60
C GLN A 343 101.27 42.50 58.62
N ALA A 344 100.74 43.55 59.25
CA ALA A 344 99.31 43.89 59.20
C ALA A 344 98.85 44.27 57.77
N LEU A 345 99.64 45.06 57.04
CA LEU A 345 99.31 45.48 55.67
C LEU A 345 99.27 44.29 54.68
N LEU A 346 100.18 43.32 54.85
CA LEU A 346 100.16 42.06 54.11
C LEU A 346 98.90 41.23 54.39
N GLY A 347 98.47 41.17 55.66
CA GLY A 347 97.22 40.52 56.06
C GLY A 347 96.00 41.10 55.34
N GLN A 348 95.85 42.43 55.35
CA GLN A 348 94.75 43.13 54.67
C GLN A 348 94.74 42.88 53.15
N LEU A 349 95.90 42.90 52.50
CA LEU A 349 96.02 42.59 51.06
C LEU A 349 95.62 41.13 50.75
N GLN A 350 95.95 40.21 51.65
CA GLN A 350 95.59 38.80 51.52
C GLN A 350 94.08 38.57 51.74
N GLU A 351 93.48 39.21 52.74
CA GLU A 351 92.03 39.19 52.96
C GLU A 351 91.27 39.73 51.74
N ALA A 352 91.61 40.93 51.26
CA ALA A 352 90.99 41.53 50.07
C ALA A 352 91.06 40.60 48.84
N ARG A 353 92.20 39.93 48.63
CA ARG A 353 92.37 38.92 47.57
C ARG A 353 91.52 37.66 47.78
N THR A 354 91.22 37.26 49.01
CA THR A 354 90.26 36.16 49.24
C THR A 354 88.82 36.60 49.05
N GLN A 355 88.48 37.83 49.46
CA GLN A 355 87.13 38.37 49.35
C GLN A 355 86.72 38.55 47.88
N LEU A 356 87.59 39.14 47.06
CA LEU A 356 87.37 39.27 45.62
C LEU A 356 87.15 37.92 44.92
N ARG A 357 87.82 36.84 45.36
CA ARG A 357 87.57 35.49 44.81
C ARG A 357 86.18 34.95 45.20
N LYS A 358 85.75 35.16 46.45
CA LYS A 358 84.40 34.77 46.91
C LYS A 358 83.32 35.52 46.13
N GLU A 359 83.51 36.82 45.92
CA GLU A 359 82.59 37.67 45.14
C GLU A 359 82.55 37.26 43.66
N LEU A 360 83.70 36.99 43.04
CA LEU A 360 83.76 36.49 41.66
C LEU A 360 83.06 35.12 41.52
N GLN A 361 83.19 34.24 42.51
CA GLN A 361 82.50 32.95 42.54
C GLN A 361 80.99 33.11 42.76
N ALA A 362 80.57 33.99 43.68
CA ALA A 362 79.16 34.31 43.93
C ALA A 362 78.49 34.97 42.73
N SER A 363 79.18 35.87 42.03
CA SER A 363 78.74 36.48 40.78
C SER A 363 78.55 35.44 39.68
N ASN A 364 79.54 34.56 39.45
CA ASN A 364 79.40 33.45 38.48
C ASN A 364 78.26 32.48 38.83
N ASN A 365 78.06 32.15 40.11
CA ASN A 365 76.94 31.31 40.56
C ASN A 365 75.59 32.03 40.47
N THR A 366 75.55 33.36 40.42
CA THR A 366 74.33 34.14 40.23
C THR A 366 73.99 34.28 38.75
N ARG A 367 75.00 34.56 37.91
CA ARG A 367 74.87 34.53 36.45
C ARG A 367 74.34 33.18 35.94
N LYS A 368 74.91 32.05 36.38
CA LYS A 368 74.42 30.72 36.01
C LYS A 368 72.96 30.45 36.38
N ARG A 369 72.46 31.04 37.48
CA ARG A 369 71.06 30.94 37.89
C ARG A 369 70.15 31.84 37.04
N ALA A 370 70.62 33.02 36.64
CA ALA A 370 69.91 33.87 35.67
C ALA A 370 69.83 33.21 34.29
N GLU A 371 70.95 32.71 33.76
CA GLU A 371 71.03 31.97 32.49
C GLU A 371 70.12 30.72 32.47
N GLN A 372 69.90 30.08 33.63
CA GLN A 372 68.96 28.96 33.77
C GLN A 372 67.50 29.44 33.80
N ALA A 373 67.18 30.46 34.61
CA ALA A 373 65.83 31.02 34.69
C ALA A 373 65.36 31.65 33.35
N GLU A 374 66.28 32.20 32.54
CA GLU A 374 65.98 32.69 31.20
C GLU A 374 65.61 31.54 30.22
N ARG A 375 66.26 30.38 30.34
CA ARG A 375 65.87 29.17 29.58
C ARG A 375 64.50 28.65 30.01
N GLU A 376 64.29 28.48 31.31
CA GLU A 376 63.01 28.03 31.88
C GLU A 376 61.85 28.97 31.47
N LEU A 377 62.07 30.29 31.51
CA LEU A 377 61.09 31.28 31.05
C LEU A 377 60.78 31.18 29.55
N LYS A 378 61.78 30.82 28.72
CA LYS A 378 61.60 30.61 27.27
C LYS A 378 60.82 29.33 26.98
N GLU A 379 61.17 28.23 27.65
CA GLU A 379 60.47 26.94 27.55
C GLU A 379 59.01 27.05 28.02
N VAL A 380 58.74 27.79 29.10
CA VAL A 380 57.38 28.09 29.57
C VAL A 380 56.59 28.90 28.55
N LYS A 381 57.19 29.90 27.89
CA LYS A 381 56.51 30.68 26.83
C LYS A 381 56.15 29.82 25.63
N GLU A 382 57.07 29.01 25.12
CA GLU A 382 56.83 28.10 23.99
C GLU A 382 55.75 27.06 24.33
N CYS A 383 55.72 26.58 25.58
CA CYS A 383 54.66 25.71 26.09
C CYS A 383 53.30 26.43 26.16
N MET A 384 53.26 27.69 26.62
CA MET A 384 52.04 28.51 26.66
C MET A 384 51.50 28.82 25.26
N GLU A 385 52.35 29.17 24.29
CA GLU A 385 51.94 29.42 22.91
C GLU A 385 51.38 28.16 22.24
N SER A 386 52.03 27.00 22.43
CA SER A 386 51.52 25.70 21.97
C SER A 386 50.16 25.34 22.61
N THR A 387 49.99 25.65 23.91
CA THR A 387 48.72 25.43 24.63
C THR A 387 47.62 26.39 24.16
N ALA A 388 47.94 27.64 23.84
CA ALA A 388 47.00 28.61 23.27
C ALA A 388 46.52 28.16 21.88
N MET A 389 47.45 27.83 20.97
CA MET A 389 47.14 27.36 19.62
C MET A 389 46.26 26.09 19.62
N THR A 390 46.51 25.16 20.54
CA THR A 390 45.68 23.95 20.68
C THR A 390 44.33 24.22 21.35
N SER A 391 44.25 25.19 22.27
CA SER A 391 42.98 25.68 22.84
C SER A 391 42.11 26.34 21.76
N ASP A 392 42.67 27.21 20.93
CA ASP A 392 41.92 27.92 19.89
C ASP A 392 41.48 26.98 18.76
N GLN A 393 42.30 26.00 18.38
CA GLN A 393 41.86 24.92 17.48
C GLN A 393 40.72 24.09 18.09
N MET A 394 40.71 23.89 19.41
CA MET A 394 39.60 23.20 20.10
C MET A 394 38.33 24.05 20.12
N LYS A 395 38.42 25.37 20.37
CA LYS A 395 37.28 26.31 20.29
C LYS A 395 36.66 26.33 18.90
N GLN A 396 37.48 26.41 17.84
CA GLN A 396 37.00 26.36 16.44
C GLN A 396 36.24 25.05 16.14
N LYS A 397 36.75 23.91 16.61
CA LYS A 397 36.05 22.61 16.49
C LYS A 397 34.75 22.58 17.29
N SER A 398 34.75 23.13 18.51
CA SER A 398 33.55 23.22 19.35
C SER A 398 32.46 24.07 18.70
N SER A 399 32.79 25.28 18.25
CA SER A 399 31.87 26.19 17.56
C SER A 399 31.30 25.58 16.28
N LYS A 400 32.10 24.82 15.51
CA LYS A 400 31.58 24.09 14.35
C LYS A 400 30.58 23.00 14.75
N LEU A 401 30.85 22.21 15.80
CA LEU A 401 29.93 21.19 16.28
C LEU A 401 28.65 21.81 16.87
N GLU A 402 28.76 22.92 17.57
CA GLU A 402 27.65 23.69 18.13
C GLU A 402 26.71 24.22 17.02
N MET A 403 27.28 24.79 15.95
CA MET A 403 26.53 25.19 14.75
C MET A 403 25.82 24.00 14.08
N GLN A 404 26.49 22.85 13.92
CA GLN A 404 25.88 21.64 13.35
C GLN A 404 24.78 21.05 14.25
N LEU A 405 24.89 21.21 15.57
CA LEU A 405 23.81 20.83 16.49
C LEU A 405 22.62 21.79 16.36
N SER A 406 22.83 23.10 16.24
CA SER A 406 21.74 24.07 15.99
C SER A 406 21.00 23.78 14.68
N GLU A 407 21.74 23.52 13.60
CA GLU A 407 21.20 23.11 12.29
C GLU A 407 20.34 21.84 12.39
N LEU A 408 20.82 20.81 13.10
CA LEU A 408 20.07 19.57 13.31
C LEU A 408 18.82 19.75 14.19
N HIS A 409 18.85 20.64 15.20
CA HIS A 409 17.65 20.95 15.99
C HIS A 409 16.59 21.68 15.16
N GLY A 410 16.98 22.64 14.30
CA GLY A 410 16.04 23.31 13.39
C GLY A 410 15.33 22.32 12.45
N ILE A 411 16.08 21.38 11.86
CA ILE A 411 15.53 20.33 10.98
C ILE A 411 14.59 19.36 11.75
N ILE A 412 14.73 19.23 13.08
CA ILE A 412 13.80 18.46 13.92
C ILE A 412 12.54 19.29 14.21
N GLU A 413 12.68 20.54 14.63
CA GLU A 413 11.59 21.47 14.91
C GLU A 413 10.69 21.69 13.67
N GLU A 414 11.28 21.88 12.48
CA GLU A 414 10.56 21.93 11.21
C GLU A 414 9.72 20.66 10.95
N LYS A 415 10.26 19.48 11.26
CA LYS A 415 9.56 18.20 11.06
C LYS A 415 8.48 17.94 12.09
N GLU A 416 8.67 18.39 13.33
CA GLU A 416 7.66 18.33 14.38
C GLU A 416 6.48 19.27 14.04
N ASN A 417 6.77 20.49 13.58
CA ASN A 417 5.75 21.42 13.07
C ASN A 417 4.98 20.85 11.86
N MET A 418 5.66 20.30 10.86
CA MET A 418 5.01 19.65 9.70
C MET A 418 4.16 18.43 10.11
N ALA A 419 4.59 17.67 11.12
CA ALA A 419 3.82 16.53 11.64
C ALA A 419 2.57 16.97 12.44
N GLU A 420 2.63 18.09 13.16
CA GLU A 420 1.46 18.68 13.83
C GLU A 420 0.45 19.23 12.81
N ILE A 421 0.90 19.94 11.77
CA ILE A 421 0.05 20.42 10.67
C ILE A 421 -0.67 19.24 9.99
N ALA A 422 0.06 18.24 9.52
CA ALA A 422 -0.51 17.06 8.86
C ALA A 422 -1.46 16.24 9.77
N LYS A 423 -1.30 16.34 11.10
CA LYS A 423 -2.23 15.77 12.07
C LYS A 423 -3.52 16.59 12.16
N VAL A 424 -3.45 17.93 12.22
CA VAL A 424 -4.63 18.81 12.23
C VAL A 424 -5.44 18.66 10.94
N GLU A 425 -4.79 18.69 9.78
CA GLU A 425 -5.42 18.45 8.47
C GLU A 425 -6.13 17.08 8.42
N LYS A 426 -5.48 16.03 8.92
CA LYS A 426 -6.09 14.69 9.02
C LYS A 426 -7.31 14.66 9.94
N GLU A 427 -7.30 15.40 11.04
CA GLU A 427 -8.44 15.52 11.94
C GLU A 427 -9.59 16.34 11.29
N GLU A 428 -9.29 17.36 10.49
CA GLU A 428 -10.28 18.14 9.72
C GLU A 428 -10.91 17.33 8.60
N LEU A 429 -10.10 16.69 7.76
CA LEU A 429 -10.57 15.75 6.73
C LEU A 429 -11.36 14.59 7.33
N SER A 430 -11.04 14.15 8.56
CA SER A 430 -11.82 13.13 9.27
C SER A 430 -13.19 13.64 9.75
N ARG A 431 -13.30 14.91 10.15
CA ARG A 431 -14.58 15.57 10.45
C ARG A 431 -15.41 15.72 9.17
N GLU A 432 -14.84 16.31 8.12
CA GLU A 432 -15.54 16.50 6.83
C GLU A 432 -16.01 15.16 6.21
N ASN A 433 -15.20 14.10 6.30
CA ASN A 433 -15.62 12.75 5.87
C ASN A 433 -16.77 12.16 6.69
N GLN A 434 -17.02 12.61 7.93
CA GLN A 434 -18.20 12.21 8.70
C GLN A 434 -19.41 13.04 8.29
N ASP A 435 -19.24 14.32 8.03
CA ASP A 435 -20.29 15.24 7.58
C ASP A 435 -20.81 14.85 6.19
N LEU A 436 -19.91 14.62 5.22
CA LEU A 436 -20.26 14.13 3.88
C LEU A 436 -20.96 12.77 3.92
N LYS A 437 -20.61 11.87 4.85
CA LYS A 437 -21.34 10.60 5.05
C LYS A 437 -22.77 10.84 5.53
N ARG A 438 -22.96 11.71 6.53
CA ARG A 438 -24.28 12.09 7.04
C ARG A 438 -25.17 12.69 5.94
N ASP A 439 -24.60 13.49 5.05
CA ASP A 439 -25.35 14.08 3.93
C ASP A 439 -25.58 13.11 2.77
N ILE A 440 -24.67 12.18 2.49
CA ILE A 440 -24.93 11.06 1.56
C ILE A 440 -26.06 10.16 2.08
N GLU A 441 -26.11 9.87 3.38
CA GLU A 441 -27.20 9.11 4.00
C GLU A 441 -28.53 9.88 3.97
N ARG A 442 -28.51 11.20 4.21
CA ARG A 442 -29.67 12.09 4.06
C ARG A 442 -30.20 12.08 2.62
N LEU A 443 -29.34 12.31 1.63
CA LEU A 443 -29.72 12.37 0.21
C LEU A 443 -30.22 11.02 -0.32
N ARG A 444 -29.66 9.91 0.16
CA ARG A 444 -30.21 8.57 -0.14
C ARG A 444 -31.62 8.41 0.40
N LYS A 445 -31.85 8.79 1.66
CA LYS A 445 -33.20 8.75 2.24
C LYS A 445 -34.17 9.66 1.50
N GLU A 446 -33.77 10.87 1.13
CA GLU A 446 -34.60 11.79 0.34
C GLU A 446 -34.91 11.23 -1.06
N PHE A 447 -33.95 10.53 -1.69
CA PHE A 447 -34.18 9.79 -2.94
C PHE A 447 -35.16 8.61 -2.76
N ASP A 448 -35.01 7.82 -1.69
CA ASP A 448 -35.90 6.71 -1.37
C ASP A 448 -37.33 7.20 -1.05
N ASP A 449 -37.47 8.30 -0.29
CA ASP A 449 -38.75 8.95 0.01
C ASP A 449 -39.40 9.51 -1.28
N VAL A 450 -38.62 10.08 -2.21
CA VAL A 450 -39.11 10.53 -3.53
C VAL A 450 -39.48 9.35 -4.44
N GLN A 451 -38.77 8.22 -4.37
CA GLN A 451 -39.09 7.01 -5.10
C GLN A 451 -40.38 6.36 -4.56
N ALA A 452 -40.56 6.33 -3.24
CA ALA A 452 -41.77 5.86 -2.59
C ALA A 452 -42.99 6.76 -2.83
N ALA A 453 -42.77 8.06 -3.06
CA ALA A 453 -43.83 9.01 -3.44
C ALA A 453 -44.34 8.84 -4.88
N GLN A 454 -43.70 8.01 -5.72
CA GLN A 454 -44.20 7.70 -7.07
C GLN A 454 -45.39 6.75 -6.99
N VAL A 455 -46.60 7.28 -7.23
CA VAL A 455 -47.85 6.52 -7.21
C VAL A 455 -47.78 5.32 -8.17
N PRO A 456 -47.99 4.08 -7.72
CA PRO A 456 -47.87 2.90 -8.56
C PRO A 456 -49.03 2.80 -9.56
N MET A 457 -48.78 3.22 -10.80
CA MET A 457 -49.62 2.88 -11.96
C MET A 457 -49.55 1.38 -12.23
N GLN A 458 -50.52 0.64 -11.69
CA GLN A 458 -50.59 -0.81 -11.84
C GLN A 458 -50.84 -1.22 -13.29
N LEU A 459 -49.98 -2.09 -13.83
CA LEU A 459 -50.35 -3.04 -14.87
C LEU A 459 -50.34 -4.44 -14.23
N PRO A 460 -51.49 -5.13 -14.09
CA PRO A 460 -51.57 -6.36 -13.32
C PRO A 460 -51.13 -7.58 -14.14
N ASN A 461 -50.45 -8.53 -13.49
CA ASN A 461 -50.33 -9.91 -13.95
C ASN A 461 -50.50 -10.86 -12.73
N PRO A 462 -51.23 -11.99 -12.83
CA PRO A 462 -51.66 -12.77 -11.67
C PRO A 462 -50.69 -13.89 -11.27
N TYR A 463 -51.03 -14.57 -10.16
CA TYR A 463 -50.29 -15.65 -9.46
C TYR A 463 -48.99 -15.18 -8.76
N GLY A 464 -48.79 -15.32 -7.44
CA GLY A 464 -49.71 -15.61 -6.34
C GLY A 464 -49.15 -16.58 -5.28
N SER A 465 -49.09 -16.15 -4.01
CA SER A 465 -48.78 -16.96 -2.80
C SER A 465 -47.32 -17.49 -2.67
N SER A 466 -46.76 -17.76 -1.48
CA SER A 466 -47.10 -17.40 -0.08
C SER A 466 -45.90 -17.71 0.88
N MET A 467 -46.02 -17.32 2.15
CA MET A 467 -45.27 -17.77 3.36
C MET A 467 -43.89 -17.16 3.69
N TYR A 468 -43.91 -16.23 4.66
CA TYR A 468 -42.89 -16.12 5.73
C TYR A 468 -43.08 -17.27 6.76
N PRO A 469 -42.03 -17.68 7.52
CA PRO A 469 -41.64 -17.03 8.80
C PRO A 469 -40.14 -16.68 8.85
N THR A 470 -39.71 -15.45 9.14
CA THR A 470 -39.41 -14.80 10.46
C THR A 470 -38.11 -15.29 11.16
N PRO A 471 -37.45 -14.44 11.99
CA PRO A 471 -35.97 -14.39 12.03
C PRO A 471 -35.33 -14.93 13.33
N THR A 472 -33.99 -14.99 13.34
CA THR A 472 -33.16 -15.22 14.54
C THR A 472 -32.22 -14.03 14.78
N GLN A 473 -32.04 -13.67 16.05
CA GLN A 473 -31.25 -12.53 16.53
C GLN A 473 -29.73 -12.75 16.52
N GLU A 474 -29.02 -11.63 16.60
CA GLU A 474 -27.80 -11.38 17.40
C GLU A 474 -26.67 -12.43 17.40
N GLN A 475 -25.51 -11.99 16.93
CA GLN A 475 -24.36 -11.91 17.84
C GLN A 475 -23.45 -10.73 17.49
N GLN A 476 -23.41 -9.72 18.38
CA GLN A 476 -22.26 -8.82 18.46
C GLN A 476 -21.13 -9.57 19.18
N GLN A 477 -19.90 -9.45 18.69
CA GLN A 477 -18.73 -9.69 19.51
C GLN A 477 -17.61 -8.73 19.11
N ASP A 478 -17.45 -7.69 19.92
CA ASP A 478 -16.32 -6.77 19.88
C ASP A 478 -15.02 -7.45 20.32
N ALA A 479 -13.91 -6.76 20.05
CA ALA A 479 -12.54 -7.07 20.43
C ALA A 479 -11.94 -8.34 19.77
N LEU A 480 -11.05 -8.11 18.79
CA LEU A 480 -9.63 -8.06 19.13
C LEU A 480 -8.95 -6.86 18.46
N ASP A 481 -7.90 -6.36 19.11
CA ASP A 481 -7.17 -5.15 18.74
C ASP A 481 -5.86 -5.49 17.99
N ASP A 482 -5.22 -4.46 17.46
CA ASP A 482 -3.81 -4.40 17.02
C ASP A 482 -3.32 -5.39 15.93
N SER A 483 -3.37 -4.95 14.66
CA SER A 483 -2.19 -5.10 13.80
C SER A 483 -2.09 -4.15 12.60
N LEU A 484 -1.09 -3.26 12.68
CA LEU A 484 -0.26 -2.75 11.59
C LEU A 484 -0.90 -2.29 10.27
N HIS A 485 -1.01 -0.96 10.17
CA HIS A 485 -1.06 -0.19 8.93
C HIS A 485 0.06 -0.55 7.94
N PHE A 486 -0.29 -0.78 6.67
CA PHE A 486 0.63 -0.58 5.54
C PHE A 486 -0.13 0.03 4.36
N GLY A 487 -0.17 1.37 4.29
CA GLY A 487 -0.64 2.06 3.10
C GLY A 487 0.36 1.89 1.96
N ASN A 488 -0.11 1.45 0.78
CA ASN A 488 0.71 1.50 -0.43
C ASN A 488 0.64 2.93 -1.01
N PRO A 489 1.74 3.68 -1.12
CA PRO A 489 1.76 4.94 -1.85
C PRO A 489 1.69 4.66 -3.36
N TYR A 490 1.27 5.66 -4.13
CA TYR A 490 0.95 5.60 -5.56
C TYR A 490 -0.29 4.71 -5.85
N GLU A 491 -1.27 5.13 -6.67
CA GLU A 491 -1.27 6.22 -7.67
C GLU A 491 -2.46 7.18 -7.56
N THR A 492 -2.29 8.35 -8.19
CA THR A 492 -3.27 9.39 -8.48
C THR A 492 -4.48 8.93 -9.31
N PRO A 493 -5.71 9.32 -8.95
CA PRO A 493 -6.86 9.27 -9.86
C PRO A 493 -7.06 10.62 -10.58
N GLY A 494 -6.46 10.77 -11.77
CA GLY A 494 -6.78 11.87 -12.69
C GLY A 494 -7.94 11.51 -13.64
N THR A 495 -8.70 12.50 -14.10
CA THR A 495 -9.89 12.37 -14.97
C THR A 495 -11.13 11.78 -14.26
N ALA A 496 -11.87 12.55 -13.45
CA ALA A 496 -12.74 13.70 -13.77
C ALA A 496 -14.10 13.35 -14.40
N ILE A 497 -15.17 13.84 -13.75
CA ILE A 497 -16.46 14.15 -14.37
C ILE A 497 -16.84 15.54 -13.86
N ASN A 498 -16.77 16.54 -14.76
CA ASN A 498 -17.24 17.93 -14.65
C ASN A 498 -17.57 18.50 -13.26
N LEU A 499 -16.72 19.41 -12.79
CA LEU A 499 -17.19 20.78 -12.55
C LEU A 499 -16.16 21.77 -13.10
N GLU A 500 -16.62 22.73 -13.90
CA GLU A 500 -15.77 23.71 -14.59
C GLU A 500 -15.71 25.00 -13.75
N GLU A 501 -14.60 25.24 -13.07
CA GLU A 501 -14.18 26.59 -12.66
C GLU A 501 -12.65 26.60 -12.58
N GLU A 502 -12.01 27.44 -13.40
CA GLU A 502 -10.55 27.44 -13.56
C GLU A 502 -9.88 28.09 -12.36
N LEU A 503 -9.18 27.30 -11.53
CA LEU A 503 -8.18 27.81 -10.59
C LEU A 503 -6.98 28.37 -11.38
N SER A 504 -7.15 29.59 -11.89
CA SER A 504 -6.12 30.36 -12.56
C SER A 504 -5.20 30.95 -11.49
N LEU A 505 -3.97 30.47 -11.43
CA LEU A 505 -2.99 30.96 -10.47
C LEU A 505 -2.37 32.26 -10.99
N GLU A 506 -2.37 33.32 -10.17
CA GLU A 506 -1.87 34.65 -10.53
C GLU A 506 -0.47 34.86 -9.93
N CYS A 507 0.49 35.25 -10.76
CA CYS A 507 1.85 35.55 -10.33
C CYS A 507 1.90 36.89 -9.57
N ARG A 508 2.42 36.88 -8.34
CA ARG A 508 2.52 38.06 -7.45
C ARG A 508 3.44 39.17 -7.95
N HIS A 509 4.17 38.91 -9.04
CA HIS A 509 5.10 39.86 -9.64
C HIS A 509 4.48 40.46 -10.91
N CYS A 510 4.33 39.70 -12.00
CA CYS A 510 3.76 40.24 -13.24
C CYS A 510 2.23 40.44 -13.21
N HIS A 511 1.50 39.84 -12.26
CA HIS A 511 0.03 39.81 -12.21
C HIS A 511 -0.60 39.17 -13.47
N GLU A 512 0.14 38.27 -14.13
CA GLU A 512 -0.40 37.40 -15.19
C GLU A 512 -1.06 36.17 -14.56
N SER A 513 -2.23 35.79 -15.09
CA SER A 513 -3.02 34.66 -14.63
C SER A 513 -2.80 33.43 -15.53
N PHE A 514 -2.38 32.33 -14.91
CA PHE A 514 -2.01 31.09 -15.59
C PHE A 514 -3.05 29.99 -15.28
N PRO A 515 -3.99 29.71 -16.20
CA PRO A 515 -4.94 28.62 -16.02
C PRO A 515 -4.25 27.25 -16.19
N GLY A 516 -4.47 26.35 -15.22
CA GLY A 516 -4.08 24.94 -15.33
C GLY A 516 -2.61 24.60 -15.06
N ILE A 517 -1.80 25.55 -14.55
CA ILE A 517 -0.48 25.23 -14.00
C ILE A 517 -0.59 24.81 -12.52
N THR A 518 0.40 24.08 -12.03
CA THR A 518 0.53 23.72 -10.61
C THR A 518 1.17 24.85 -9.78
N GLN A 519 1.03 24.78 -8.45
CA GLN A 519 1.67 25.73 -7.53
C GLN A 519 3.20 25.74 -7.68
N ASP A 520 3.82 24.57 -7.81
CA ASP A 520 5.27 24.41 -8.04
C ASP A 520 5.73 25.11 -9.34
N GLU A 521 4.90 25.08 -10.39
CA GLU A 521 5.17 25.77 -11.66
C GLU A 521 4.97 27.29 -11.55
N LEU A 522 4.00 27.75 -10.75
CA LEU A 522 3.85 29.17 -10.42
C LEU A 522 5.06 29.67 -9.64
N GLU A 523 5.53 28.95 -8.62
CA GLU A 523 6.70 29.34 -7.82
C GLU A 523 7.99 29.35 -8.64
N LEU A 524 8.14 28.46 -9.62
CA LEU A 524 9.25 28.48 -10.57
C LEU A 524 9.19 29.71 -11.51
N HIS A 525 7.98 30.16 -11.87
CA HIS A 525 7.76 31.39 -12.61
C HIS A 525 8.00 32.64 -11.75
N GLU A 526 7.53 32.68 -10.49
CA GLU A 526 7.82 33.78 -9.55
C GLU A 526 9.33 33.93 -9.33
N GLN A 527 10.06 32.82 -9.18
CA GLN A 527 11.53 32.79 -9.08
C GLN A 527 12.26 33.22 -10.38
N SER A 528 11.56 33.30 -11.52
CA SER A 528 12.15 33.80 -12.77
C SER A 528 12.23 35.33 -12.83
N HIS A 529 11.46 36.04 -11.99
CA HIS A 529 11.46 37.49 -11.92
C HIS A 529 12.68 38.04 -11.17
N ARG A 530 13.31 39.06 -11.76
CA ARG A 530 14.47 39.78 -11.24
C ARG A 530 14.01 40.89 -10.29
N VAL A 531 13.48 40.51 -9.13
CA VAL A 531 12.96 41.46 -8.14
C VAL A 531 14.11 42.09 -7.34
N CYS A 532 14.18 43.42 -7.31
CA CYS A 532 15.12 44.16 -6.46
C CYS A 532 14.76 43.96 -4.98
N PRO A 533 15.67 43.42 -4.13
CA PRO A 533 15.34 43.05 -2.76
C PRO A 533 15.07 44.24 -1.82
N PHE A 534 15.47 45.45 -2.20
CA PHE A 534 15.35 46.65 -1.35
C PHE A 534 14.11 47.51 -1.63
N CYS A 535 13.56 47.46 -2.85
CA CYS A 535 12.40 48.27 -3.24
C CYS A 535 11.28 47.47 -3.93
N THR A 536 11.41 46.14 -4.05
CA THR A 536 10.44 45.22 -4.70
C THR A 536 10.14 45.52 -6.18
N LEU A 537 10.95 46.37 -6.83
CA LEU A 537 10.82 46.65 -8.26
C LEU A 537 11.21 45.42 -9.09
N ILE A 538 10.40 45.08 -10.09
CA ILE A 538 10.64 43.98 -11.03
C ILE A 538 11.52 44.50 -12.17
N CYS A 539 12.69 43.89 -12.36
CA CYS A 539 13.75 44.42 -13.22
C CYS A 539 14.07 43.51 -14.42
N ASP A 540 13.14 42.68 -14.87
CA ASP A 540 13.35 41.66 -15.93
C ASP A 540 13.87 42.25 -17.24
N GLY A 541 13.35 43.43 -17.61
CA GLY A 541 13.77 44.19 -18.79
C GLY A 541 15.07 44.98 -18.61
N MET A 542 15.68 44.99 -17.43
CA MET A 542 16.93 45.72 -17.18
C MET A 542 18.14 44.88 -17.59
N ALA A 543 19.06 45.50 -18.33
CA ALA A 543 20.38 44.93 -18.57
C ALA A 543 21.11 44.71 -17.23
N GLN A 544 21.84 43.59 -17.09
CA GLN A 544 22.47 43.16 -15.84
C GLN A 544 23.21 44.27 -15.08
N ALA A 545 24.01 45.09 -15.79
CA ALA A 545 24.76 46.19 -15.18
C ALA A 545 23.88 47.33 -14.64
N LEU A 546 22.69 47.56 -15.22
CA LEU A 546 21.72 48.56 -14.71
C LEU A 546 20.93 48.01 -13.52
N TYR A 547 20.66 46.70 -13.50
CA TYR A 547 20.09 46.04 -12.32
C TYR A 547 21.06 46.09 -11.14
N GLU A 548 22.34 45.79 -11.36
CA GLU A 548 23.38 45.88 -10.34
C GLU A 548 23.56 47.31 -9.83
N ASP A 549 23.69 48.31 -10.72
CA ASP A 549 23.77 49.73 -10.34
C ASP A 549 22.54 50.20 -9.54
N HIS A 550 21.34 49.75 -9.92
CA HIS A 550 20.11 49.99 -9.17
C HIS A 550 20.13 49.34 -7.76
N VAL A 551 20.55 48.09 -7.64
CA VAL A 551 20.66 47.41 -6.34
C VAL A 551 21.69 48.09 -5.44
N TYR A 552 22.88 48.42 -5.97
CA TYR A 552 23.92 49.15 -5.21
C TYR A 552 23.50 50.59 -4.86
N SER A 553 22.61 51.23 -5.63
CA SER A 553 22.06 52.55 -5.28
C SER A 553 21.20 52.55 -4.00
N HIS A 554 20.81 51.38 -3.49
CA HIS A 554 20.13 51.21 -2.20
C HIS A 554 21.09 50.93 -1.02
N GLU A 555 22.40 50.77 -1.24
CA GLU A 555 23.40 50.51 -0.20
C GLU A 555 24.12 51.80 0.31
N VAL A 556 23.54 52.99 0.06
CA VAL A 556 24.16 54.32 0.27
C VAL A 556 23.36 55.19 1.25
#